data_AF-A0A1I5TCN1-F1
#
_entry.id   AF-A0A1I5TCN1-F1
#
_cell.length_a   1.000
_cell.length_b   1.000
_cell.length_c   1.000
_cell.angle_alpha   90.00
_cell.angle_beta   90.00
_cell.angle_gamma   90.00
#
_symmetry.space_group_name_H-M   'P 1'
#
loop_
_entity.id
_entity.type
_entity.pdbx_description
1 polymer ?
#
loop_
_entity_poly.entity_id
_entity_poly.type
_entity_poly.pdbx_seq_one_letter_code
_entity_poly.pdbx_strand_id
1 'polypeptide(L)' 'MATVHSDRNWKIKIYPDDHAPPHFHVQTPDGESLVEIDGLKVLGKGAEPKALKAALAWASQHAAELQQVWDEQNRRN' A
#
# COMPACT_ATOMS: atom_id res chain seq x y z
N MET A 1 3.40 10.26 -6.27
CA MET A 1 3.79 9.12 -5.41
C MET A 1 3.79 9.64 -3.99
N ALA A 2 2.93 9.09 -3.15
CA ALA A 2 2.85 9.40 -1.73
C ALA A 2 3.42 8.23 -0.91
N THR A 3 4.20 8.52 0.13
CA THR A 3 4.55 7.54 1.17
C THR A 3 3.62 7.80 2.34
N VAL A 4 2.72 6.86 2.62
CA VAL A 4 1.69 6.99 3.67
C VAL A 4 2.26 6.58 5.02
N HIS A 5 3.06 5.50 5.03
CA HIS A 5 3.69 5.00 6.24
C HIS A 5 5.12 4.53 5.96
N SER A 6 6.01 4.71 6.94
CA SER A 6 7.37 4.18 6.90
C SER A 6 7.74 3.62 8.26
N ASP A 7 8.13 2.36 8.29
CA ASP A 7 8.81 1.71 9.41
C ASP A 7 10.27 1.42 8.99
N ARG A 8 11.08 0.83 9.88
CA ARG A 8 12.51 0.60 9.68
C ARG A 8 12.84 -0.18 8.41
N ASN A 9 12.05 -1.20 8.08
CA ASN A 9 12.34 -2.13 6.97
C ASN A 9 11.20 -2.27 5.95
N TRP A 10 10.11 -1.53 6.10
CA TRP A 10 9.01 -1.53 5.13
C TRP A 10 8.32 -0.18 5.03
N LYS A 11 7.71 0.09 3.87
CA LYS A 11 7.00 1.33 3.58
C LYS A 11 5.69 1.02 2.87
N ILE A 12 4.67 1.83 3.14
CA ILE A 12 3.45 1.86 2.33
C ILE A 12 3.50 3.07 1.40
N LYS A 13 3.35 2.79 0.11
CA LYS A 13 3.32 3.81 -0.95
C LYS A 13 2.05 3.69 -1.79
N ILE A 14 1.64 4.82 -2.33
CA ILE A 14 0.60 4.93 -3.34
C ILE A 14 1.18 5.70 -4.52
N TYR A 15 1.13 5.10 -5.70
CA TYR A 15 1.56 5.72 -6.95
C TYR A 15 0.33 6.32 -7.69
N PRO A 16 0.48 7.49 -8.31
CA PRO A 16 -0.58 8.11 -9.09
C PRO A 16 -0.74 7.39 -10.43
N ASP A 17 -1.94 7.51 -11.02
CA ASP A 17 -2.31 6.85 -12.29
C ASP A 17 -2.18 5.33 -12.26
N ASP A 18 -2.11 4.73 -11.07
CA ASP A 18 -2.10 3.28 -10.93
C ASP A 18 -3.50 2.71 -11.16
N HIS A 19 -3.57 1.52 -11.75
CA HIS A 19 -4.84 0.98 -12.25
C HIS A 19 -5.73 0.46 -11.12
N ALA A 20 -7.06 0.54 -11.33
CA ALA A 20 -8.04 -0.03 -10.41
C ALA A 20 -7.90 -1.56 -10.32
N PRO A 21 -8.22 -2.20 -9.17
CA PRO A 21 -8.83 -1.62 -7.96
C PRO A 21 -7.88 -0.73 -7.12
N PRO A 22 -8.41 0.11 -6.21
CA PRO A 22 -7.58 0.87 -5.27
C PRO A 22 -6.62 -0.02 -4.48
N HIS A 23 -5.33 0.31 -4.52
CA HIS A 23 -4.30 -0.52 -3.91
C HIS A 23 -3.13 0.31 -3.37
N PHE A 24 -2.33 -0.30 -2.52
CA PHE A 24 -1.08 0.26 -2.03
C PHE A 24 0.07 -0.73 -2.17
N HIS A 25 1.27 -0.20 -2.12
CA HIS A 25 2.51 -0.96 -2.30
C HIS A 25 3.22 -1.09 -0.97
N VAL A 26 3.50 -2.32 -0.57
CA VAL A 26 4.37 -2.64 0.56
C VAL A 26 5.78 -2.84 0.01
N GLN A 27 6.63 -1.83 0.20
CA GLN A 27 8.01 -1.86 -0.27
C GLN A 27 8.95 -2.30 0.85
N THR A 28 9.84 -3.24 0.55
CA THR A 28 10.92 -3.77 1.41
C THR A 28 12.24 -3.81 0.65
N PRO A 29 13.39 -4.08 1.30
CA PRO A 29 14.65 -4.28 0.60
C PRO A 29 14.63 -5.44 -0.41
N ASP A 30 13.83 -6.47 -0.15
CA ASP A 30 13.77 -7.69 -0.96
C ASP A 30 12.83 -7.57 -2.16
N GLY A 31 11.95 -6.57 -2.14
CA GLY A 31 10.97 -6.34 -3.20
C GLY A 31 9.72 -5.63 -2.72
N GLU A 32 8.72 -5.61 -3.59
CA GLU A 32 7.46 -4.88 -3.39
C GLU A 32 6.26 -5.82 -3.58
N SER A 33 5.28 -5.73 -2.69
CA SER A 33 4.00 -6.44 -2.80
C SER A 33 2.87 -5.44 -3.01
N LEU A 34 1.91 -5.81 -3.86
CA LEU A 34 0.72 -5.02 -4.15
C LEU A 34 -0.44 -5.51 -3.28
N VAL A 35 -1.17 -4.61 -2.64
CA VAL A 35 -2.27 -4.94 -1.73
C VAL A 35 -3.49 -4.07 -2.03
N GLU A 36 -4.63 -4.70 -2.31
CA GLU A 36 -5.93 -4.04 -2.45
C GLU A 36 -6.30 -3.32 -1.14
N ILE A 37 -6.77 -2.07 -1.21
CA ILE A 37 -7.19 -1.31 -0.03
C ILE A 37 -8.43 -1.94 0.58
N ASP A 38 -9.41 -2.31 -0.26
CA ASP A 38 -10.60 -3.03 0.19
C ASP A 38 -10.26 -4.49 0.49
N GLY A 39 -10.60 -4.95 1.70
CA GLY A 39 -10.35 -6.33 2.14
C GLY A 39 -8.88 -6.75 2.31
N LEU A 40 -7.90 -5.87 2.04
CA LEU A 40 -6.45 -6.12 2.22
C LEU A 40 -5.93 -7.35 1.48
N LYS A 41 -6.47 -7.62 0.30
CA LYS A 41 -6.06 -8.75 -0.52
C LYS A 41 -4.70 -8.50 -1.16
N VAL A 42 -3.76 -9.42 -0.96
CA VAL A 42 -2.45 -9.36 -1.62
C VAL A 42 -2.60 -9.76 -3.09
N LEU A 43 -2.31 -8.82 -3.99
CA LEU A 43 -2.40 -8.98 -5.45
C LEU A 43 -1.07 -9.38 -6.07
N GLY A 44 0.05 -8.95 -5.48
CA GLY A 44 1.41 -9.22 -5.95
C GLY A 44 2.34 -9.62 -4.80
N LYS A 45 3.40 -10.38 -5.12
CA LYS A 45 4.40 -10.86 -4.14
C LYS A 45 5.77 -10.26 -4.43
N GLY A 46 6.44 -9.79 -3.39
CA GLY A 46 7.83 -9.34 -3.43
C GLY A 46 8.32 -8.84 -2.08
N ALA A 47 7.44 -8.29 -1.24
CA ALA A 47 7.75 -7.96 0.13
C ALA A 47 8.04 -9.21 0.98
N GLU A 48 9.02 -9.10 1.86
CA GLU A 48 9.34 -10.10 2.88
C GLU A 48 8.10 -10.42 3.76
N PRO A 49 7.81 -11.69 4.10
CA PRO A 49 6.55 -12.08 4.75
C PRO A 49 6.26 -11.40 6.09
N LYS A 50 7.27 -11.16 6.93
CA LYS A 50 7.10 -10.49 8.23
C LYS A 50 6.78 -9.01 8.05
N ALA A 51 7.47 -8.32 7.14
CA ALA A 51 7.15 -6.95 6.75
C ALA A 51 5.74 -6.85 6.16
N LEU A 52 5.35 -7.75 5.25
CA LEU A 52 4.00 -7.78 4.68
C LEU A 52 2.94 -7.95 5.77
N LYS A 53 3.14 -8.87 6.71
CA LYS A 53 2.22 -9.07 7.84
C LYS A 53 2.09 -7.81 8.70
N ALA A 54 3.20 -7.13 8.99
CA ALA A 54 3.18 -5.88 9.76
C ALA A 54 2.46 -4.77 9.02
N ALA A 55 2.71 -4.63 7.71
CA ALA A 55 2.03 -3.66 6.86
C ALA A 55 0.51 -3.90 6.79
N LEU A 56 0.08 -5.16 6.65
CA LEU A 56 -1.35 -5.51 6.64
C LEU A 56 -2.03 -5.20 7.98
N ALA A 57 -1.35 -5.47 9.10
CA ALA A 57 -1.88 -5.14 10.43
C ALA A 57 -2.07 -3.63 10.58
N TRP A 58 -1.08 -2.83 10.15
CA TRP A 58 -1.20 -1.38 10.15
C TRP A 58 -2.32 -0.89 9.22
N ALA A 59 -2.36 -1.40 7.98
CA ALA A 59 -3.35 -1.00 6.98
C ALA A 59 -4.79 -1.28 7.42
N SER A 60 -5.03 -2.36 8.18
CA SER A 60 -6.36 -2.68 8.72
C SER A 60 -6.93 -1.61 9.65
N GLN A 61 -6.07 -0.81 10.27
CA GLN A 61 -6.46 0.28 11.17
C GLN A 61 -6.49 1.65 10.45
N HIS A 62 -5.96 1.73 9.23
CA HIS A 62 -5.74 2.98 8.49
C HIS A 62 -6.34 2.92 7.06
N ALA A 63 -7.31 2.03 6.82
CA ALA A 63 -7.91 1.84 5.49
C ALA A 63 -8.53 3.14 4.92
N ALA A 64 -9.14 3.96 5.77
CA ALA A 64 -9.71 5.25 5.36
C ALA A 64 -8.64 6.25 4.89
N GLU A 65 -7.49 6.29 5.57
CA GLU A 65 -6.35 7.14 5.18
C GLU A 65 -5.78 6.68 3.82
N LEU A 66 -5.63 5.37 3.64
CA LEU A 66 -5.15 4.79 2.38
C LEU A 66 -6.09 5.13 1.22
N GLN A 67 -7.41 5.01 1.44
CA GLN A 67 -8.40 5.35 0.42
C GLN A 67 -8.38 6.85 0.08
N GLN A 68 -8.28 7.71 1.09
CA GLN A 68 -8.18 9.16 0.86
C GLN A 68 -6.95 9.51 0.01
N VAL A 69 -5.77 8.98 0.36
CA VAL A 69 -4.54 9.24 -0.40
C VAL A 69 -4.65 8.66 -1.82
N TRP A 70 -5.24 7.49 -1.99
CA TRP A 70 -5.52 6.93 -3.32
C TRP A 70 -6.37 7.87 -4.17
N ASP A 71 -7.47 8.38 -3.62
CA ASP A 71 -8.38 9.29 -4.32
C ASP A 71 -7.70 10.62 -4.66
N GLU A 72 -6.86 11.14 -3.77
CA GLU A 72 -6.06 12.34 -4.01
C GLU A 72 -5.02 12.15 -5.13
N GLN A 73 -4.32 11.01 -5.14
CA GLN A 73 -3.31 10.71 -6.16
C GLN A 73 -3.93 10.42 -7.54
N ASN A 74 -5.17 9.91 -7.60
CA ASN A 74 -5.87 9.57 -8.85
C ASN A 74 -6.91 10.59 -9.28
N ARG A 75 -7.05 11.71 -8.56
CA ARG A 75 -7.92 12.81 -8.96
C ARG A 75 -7.40 13.42 -10.27
N ARG A 76 -8.08 13.13 -11.37
CA ARG A 76 -7.86 13.82 -12.64
C ARG A 76 -8.44 15.23 -12.53
N ASN A 77 -7.59 16.23 -12.68
CA ASN A 77 -7.98 17.64 -12.76
C ASN A 77 -8.44 18.00 -14.17
#